data_AF-A0A535RVE6-F1
#
_entry.id   AF-A0A535RVE6-F1
#
_cell.length_a   1.000
_cell.length_b   1.000
_cell.length_c   1.000
_cell.angle_alpha   90.00
_cell.angle_beta   90.00
_cell.angle_gamma   90.00
#
_symmetry.space_group_name_H-M   'P 1'
#
loop_
_entity.id
_entity.type
_entity.pdbx_description
1 polymer ?
#
loop_
_entity_poly.entity_id
_entity_poly.type
_entity_poly.pdbx_seq_one_letter_code
_entity_poly.pdbx_strand_id
1 'polypeptide(L)'
;MALETMKNNRYRIVRPLASGSTGEVYLVEDNLNNRQEVVLKLLHAYARPLTHDVQSASRAFRFEAGAISQLNHPNILPCSIMALRR
;
A
#
# COMPACT_ATOMS: atom_id res chain seq x y z
N MET A 1 10.27 14.60 9.47
CA MET A 1 11.05 13.80 8.49
C MET A 1 11.24 12.40 9.08
N ALA A 2 10.20 11.57 9.07
CA ALA A 2 10.25 10.25 9.72
C ALA A 2 9.29 9.27 9.00
N LEU A 3 9.57 9.02 7.73
CA LEU A 3 8.92 7.97 6.93
C LEU A 3 9.99 7.13 6.24
N GLU A 4 11.18 7.01 6.83
CA GLU A 4 12.32 6.36 6.18
C GLU A 4 12.11 4.85 6.02
N THR A 5 11.31 4.23 6.88
CA THR A 5 10.98 2.82 6.76
C THR A 5 9.59 2.46 7.25
N MET A 6 8.85 1.70 6.44
CA MET A 6 7.52 1.21 6.77
C MET A 6 7.51 -0.29 7.02
N LYS A 7 6.63 -0.72 7.94
CA LYS A 7 6.41 -2.11 8.36
C LYS A 7 7.70 -2.82 8.79
N ASN A 8 8.11 -2.61 10.03
CA ASN A 8 9.27 -3.27 10.64
C ASN A 8 10.54 -3.22 9.75
N ASN A 9 10.82 -2.05 9.19
CA ASN A 9 11.98 -1.83 8.33
C ASN A 9 11.99 -2.60 7.00
N ARG A 10 10.85 -3.16 6.57
CA ARG A 10 10.74 -3.92 5.30
C ARG A 10 10.82 -3.01 4.07
N TYR A 11 10.05 -1.93 4.04
CA TYR A 11 10.00 -1.05 2.88
C TYR A 11 10.71 0.26 3.16
N ARG A 12 11.81 0.51 2.44
CA ARG A 12 12.53 1.77 2.52
C ARG A 12 12.01 2.73 1.46
N ILE A 13 11.57 3.93 1.86
CA ILE A 13 11.09 4.92 0.88
C ILE A 13 12.28 5.48 0.10
N VAL A 14 12.23 5.35 -1.23
CA VAL A 14 13.23 5.92 -2.14
C VAL A 14 12.84 7.35 -2.51
N ARG A 15 11.62 7.54 -3.03
CA ARG A 15 11.09 8.85 -3.42
C ARG A 15 9.57 8.84 -3.60
N PRO A 16 8.87 9.98 -3.44
CA PRO A 16 7.49 10.10 -3.86
C PRO A 16 7.37 9.98 -5.39
N LEU A 17 6.29 9.36 -5.86
CA LEU A 17 5.95 9.24 -7.28
C LEU A 17 4.76 10.12 -7.66
N ALA A 18 3.71 10.12 -6.82
CA ALA A 18 2.50 10.89 -7.08
C ALA A 18 1.71 11.15 -5.79
N SER A 19 0.86 12.18 -5.81
CA SER A 19 -0.14 12.43 -4.80
C SER A 19 -1.47 12.79 -5.48
N GLY A 20 -2.58 12.39 -4.88
CA GLY A 20 -3.91 12.67 -5.41
C GLY A 20 -5.01 12.42 -4.38
N SER A 21 -6.26 12.60 -4.80
CA SER A 21 -7.42 12.53 -3.90
C SER A 21 -7.52 11.21 -3.13
N THR A 22 -7.23 10.09 -3.79
CA THR A 22 -7.29 8.76 -3.19
C THR A 22 -6.14 8.47 -2.23
N GLY A 23 -5.00 9.16 -2.38
CA GLY A 23 -3.79 8.76 -1.67
C GLY A 23 -2.48 9.27 -2.25
N GLU A 24 -1.40 8.82 -1.62
CA GLU A 24 -0.02 9.11 -2.00
C GLU A 24 0.66 7.84 -2.50
N VAL A 25 1.55 7.98 -3.48
CA VAL A 25 2.27 6.89 -4.12
C VAL A 25 3.76 7.14 -3.98
N TYR A 26 4.47 6.12 -3.52
CA TYR A 26 5.91 6.15 -3.27
C TYR A 26 6.60 4.99 -3.99
N LEU A 27 7.81 5.23 -4.46
CA LEU A 27 8.74 4.18 -4.83
C LEU A 27 9.46 3.73 -3.56
N VAL A 28 9.49 2.42 -3.31
CA VAL A 28 10.11 1.85 -2.12
C VAL A 28 10.97 0.64 -2.49
N GLU A 29 12.01 0.37 -1.72
CA GLU A 29 12.80 -0.86 -1.82
C GLU A 29 12.28 -1.89 -0.80
N ASP A 30 11.94 -3.11 -1.24
CA ASP A 30 11.64 -4.23 -0.35
C ASP A 30 12.94 -4.89 0.12
N ASN A 31 13.36 -4.55 1.34
CA ASN A 31 14.59 -5.05 1.95
C ASN A 31 14.59 -6.58 2.15
N LEU A 32 13.42 -7.23 2.21
CA LEU A 32 13.34 -8.68 2.36
C LEU A 32 13.36 -9.41 1.02
N ASN A 33 12.94 -8.75 -0.06
CA ASN A 33 12.88 -9.34 -1.39
C ASN A 33 14.01 -8.81 -2.29
N ASN A 34 15.25 -8.99 -1.83
CA ASN A 34 16.45 -8.67 -2.58
C ASN A 34 16.56 -7.20 -3.03
N ARG A 35 16.03 -6.26 -2.23
CA ARG A 35 15.94 -4.82 -2.55
C ARG A 35 15.17 -4.53 -3.85
N GLN A 36 14.19 -5.35 -4.17
CA GLN A 36 13.32 -5.10 -5.31
C GLN A 36 12.57 -3.77 -5.11
N GLU A 37 12.61 -2.92 -6.13
CA GLU A 37 11.82 -1.71 -6.17
C GLU A 37 10.35 -2.05 -6.41
N VAL A 38 9.49 -1.56 -5.52
CA VAL A 38 8.05 -1.73 -5.61
C VAL A 38 7.35 -0.39 -5.42
N VAL A 39 6.16 -0.27 -5.98
CA VAL A 39 5.31 0.90 -5.80
C VAL A 39 4.41 0.68 -4.59
N LEU A 40 4.40 1.63 -3.68
CA LEU A 40 3.56 1.61 -2.50
C LEU A 40 2.55 2.76 -2.56
N LYS A 41 1.26 2.43 -2.50
CA LYS A 41 0.16 3.41 -2.49
C LYS A 41 -0.49 3.44 -1.11
N LEU A 42 -0.39 4.57 -0.41
CA LEU A 42 -1.13 4.84 0.82
C LEU A 42 -2.50 5.42 0.48
N LEU A 43 -3.57 4.82 0.97
CA LEU A 43 -4.94 5.23 0.68
C LEU A 43 -5.52 6.06 1.82
N HIS A 44 -5.91 7.31 1.53
CA HIS A 44 -6.43 8.24 2.54
C HIS A 44 -7.72 7.76 3.20
N ALA A 45 -8.65 7.19 2.41
CA ALA A 45 -9.96 6.75 2.86
C ALA A 45 -9.91 5.65 3.93
N TYR A 46 -8.84 4.84 3.95
CA TYR A 46 -8.64 3.79 4.95
C TYR A 46 -7.75 4.23 6.12
N ALA A 47 -7.03 5.36 5.97
CA ALA A 47 -6.13 5.90 6.99
C ALA A 47 -6.86 6.77 8.04
N ARG A 48 -8.01 7.37 7.68
CA ARG A 48 -8.89 8.12 8.58
C ARG A 48 -10.34 7.63 8.40
N PRO A 49 -10.76 6.62 9.16
CA PRO A 49 -12.18 6.29 9.26
C PRO A 49 -12.87 7.49 9.90
N LEU A 50 -13.63 8.25 9.11
CA LEU A 50 -14.43 9.38 9.59
C LEU A 50 -15.60 8.94 10.47
N THR A 51 -15.89 7.64 10.50
CA THR A 51 -16.99 7.02 11.24
C THR A 51 -16.45 5.86 12.09
N HIS A 52 -17.19 5.50 13.14
CA HIS A 52 -16.89 4.39 14.07
C HIS A 52 -16.70 3.01 13.39
N ASP A 53 -16.82 2.92 12.06
CA ASP A 53 -16.82 1.69 11.30
C ASP A 53 -15.50 1.40 10.57
N VAL A 54 -14.39 1.57 11.32
CA VAL A 54 -13.02 1.20 10.89
C VAL A 54 -12.97 -0.22 10.32
N GLN A 55 -13.80 -1.11 10.86
CA GLN A 55 -13.91 -2.49 10.43
C GLN A 55 -14.50 -2.62 9.02
N SER A 56 -15.56 -1.86 8.70
CA SER A 56 -16.16 -1.90 7.36
C SER A 56 -15.25 -1.33 6.28
N ALA A 57 -14.54 -0.23 6.57
CA ALA A 57 -13.53 0.30 5.64
C ALA A 57 -12.40 -0.72 5.40
N SER A 58 -11.88 -1.34 6.47
CA SER A 58 -10.84 -2.37 6.35
C SER A 58 -11.30 -3.60 5.56
N ARG A 59 -12.58 -4.00 5.70
CA ARG A 59 -13.18 -5.10 4.93
C ARG A 59 -13.30 -4.74 3.44
N ALA A 60 -13.78 -3.55 3.11
CA ALA A 60 -13.89 -3.08 1.73
C ALA A 60 -12.52 -3.07 1.04
N PHE A 61 -11.49 -2.53 1.71
CA PHE A 61 -10.12 -2.56 1.18
C PHE A 61 -9.63 -3.98 0.89
N ARG A 62 -9.79 -4.89 1.86
CA ARG A 62 -9.37 -6.30 1.70
C ARG A 62 -10.12 -7.00 0.58
N PHE A 63 -11.39 -6.67 0.37
CA PHE A 63 -12.19 -7.24 -0.70
C PHE A 63 -11.69 -6.78 -2.07
N GLU A 64 -11.56 -5.47 -2.29
CA GLU A 64 -11.08 -4.92 -3.57
C GLU A 64 -9.63 -5.30 -3.86
N ALA A 65 -8.74 -5.11 -2.89
CA ALA A 65 -7.34 -5.49 -3.05
C ALA A 65 -7.19 -7.02 -3.22
N GLY A 66 -8.07 -7.80 -2.58
CA GLY A 66 -8.23 -9.25 -2.72
C GLY A 66 -8.53 -9.69 -4.14
N ALA A 67 -9.48 -9.01 -4.78
CA ALA A 67 -9.84 -9.29 -6.17
C ALA A 67 -8.68 -8.94 -7.12
N ILE A 68 -8.03 -7.79 -6.93
CA ILE A 68 -6.94 -7.33 -7.80
C ILE A 68 -5.70 -8.22 -7.65
N SER A 69 -5.35 -8.67 -6.43
CA SER A 69 -4.17 -9.52 -6.22
C SER A 69 -4.26 -10.90 -6.84
N GLN A 70 -5.47 -11.35 -7.18
CA GLN A 70 -5.68 -12.63 -7.87
C GLN A 70 -5.46 -12.52 -9.38
N LEU A 71 -5.34 -11.31 -9.93
CA LEU A 71 -5.07 -11.09 -11.34
C LEU A 71 -3.59 -11.35 -11.62
N ASN A 72 -3.28 -12.52 -12.18
CA ASN A 72 -1.94 -12.89 -12.61
C ASN A 72 -1.93 -13.07 -14.14
N HIS A 73 -1.55 -12.01 -14.86
CA HIS A 73 -1.51 -11.99 -16.32
C HIS A 73 -0.33 -11.12 -16.79
N PRO A 74 0.39 -11.47 -17.87
CA PRO A 74 1.58 -10.72 -18.33
C PRO A 74 1.32 -9.23 -18.61
N ASN A 75 0.09 -8.88 -18.98
CA ASN A 75 -0.32 -7.49 -19.26
C ASN A 75 -1.00 -6.78 -18.09
N ILE A 76 -1.03 -7.39 -16.90
CA ILE A 76 -1.60 -6.79 -15.69
C ILE A 76 -0.49 -6.70 -14.66
N LEU A 77 -0.29 -5.51 -14.09
CA LEU A 77 0.69 -5.32 -13.05
C LEU A 77 0.32 -6.17 -11.81
N PRO A 78 1.20 -7.07 -11.36
CA PRO A 78 0.96 -7.84 -10.15
C PRO A 78 0.80 -6.90 -8.96
N CYS A 79 -0.26 -7.11 -8.17
CA CYS A 79 -0.55 -6.31 -7.00
C CYS A 79 -0.52 -7.20 -5.75
N SER A 80 0.23 -6.77 -4.72
CA SER A 80 0.24 -7.41 -3.41
C SER A 80 -0.51 -6.59 -2.39
N ILE A 81 -1.38 -7.24 -1.63
CA ILE A 81 -2.18 -6.57 -0.58
C ILE A 81 -1.29 -6.36 0.64
N MET A 82 -1.30 -5.15 1.16
CA MET A 82 -0.69 -4.86 2.45
C MET A 82 -1.53 -3.88 3.25
N ALA A 83 -1.94 -4.30 4.45
CA ALA A 83 -2.52 -3.41 5.44
C ALA A 83 -1.43 -2.98 6.43
N LEU A 84 -1.18 -1.67 6.56
CA LEU A 84 -0.38 -1.15 7.66
C LEU A 84 -1.26 -1.20 8.92
N ARG A 85 -0.89 -2.02 9.90
CA ARG A 85 -1.37 -1.82 11.28
C ARG A 85 -0.36 -0.90 11.95
N ARG A 86 -0.86 0.17 12.57
CA ARG A 86 -0.06 0.97 13.51
C ARG A 86 0.29 0.13 14.74
#